data_AF-A0A971ETF1-F1
#
_entry.id   AF-A0A971ETF1-F1
#
_cell.length_a   1.000
_cell.length_b   1.000
_cell.length_c   1.000
_cell.angle_alpha   90.00
_cell.angle_beta   90.00
_cell.angle_gamma   90.00
#
_symmetry.space_group_name_H-M   'P 1'
#
loop_
_entity.id
_entity.type
_entity.pdbx_description
1 polymer ?
#
loop_
_entity_poly.entity_id
_entity_poly.type
_entity_poly.pdbx_seq_one_letter_code
_entity_poly.pdbx_strand_id
1 'polypeptide(L)'
;MRQSYLRLGKKALIMSGRYAHARQMRRSRREQKNLKNYLGRVYRDILRKCPHPDEPLRELLHLAQRVLTQQRYNQKKLYSLMASRPPRWYFFQIVLICVGHRPTISEIAWLSNSPFS
;
A
#
# COMPACT_ATOMS: atom_id res chain seq x y z
N MET A 1 -17.47 23.25 -13.23
CA MET A 1 -16.69 23.10 -11.97
C MET A 1 -15.91 21.79 -11.99
N ARG A 2 -14.57 21.82 -12.17
CA ARG A 2 -13.75 20.60 -12.11
C ARG A 2 -13.55 20.19 -10.64
N GLN A 3 -14.17 19.09 -10.20
CA GLN A 3 -13.83 18.53 -8.89
C GLN A 3 -12.34 18.13 -8.86
N SER A 4 -11.64 18.49 -7.79
CA SER A 4 -10.28 18.04 -7.54
C SER A 4 -10.24 16.54 -7.20
N TYR A 5 -9.27 15.82 -7.76
CA TYR A 5 -9.08 14.39 -7.51
C TYR A 5 -8.83 14.07 -6.03
N LEU A 6 -8.30 15.01 -5.25
CA LEU A 6 -8.14 14.90 -3.80
C LEU A 6 -9.49 14.63 -3.09
N ARG A 7 -10.52 15.41 -3.43
CA ARG A 7 -11.85 15.25 -2.82
C ARG A 7 -12.55 13.97 -3.29
N LEU A 8 -12.46 13.68 -4.59
CA LEU A 8 -13.06 12.48 -5.18
C LEU A 8 -12.41 11.20 -4.65
N GLY A 9 -11.07 11.17 -4.56
CA GLY A 9 -10.31 10.05 -4.02
C GLY A 9 -10.62 9.81 -2.54
N LYS A 10 -10.59 10.86 -1.72
CA LYS A 10 -10.93 10.77 -0.28
C LYS A 10 -12.34 10.22 -0.08
N LYS A 11 -13.32 10.74 -0.81
CA LYS A 11 -14.71 10.29 -0.73
C LYS A 11 -14.84 8.82 -1.13
N ALA A 12 -14.28 8.42 -2.28
CA ALA A 12 -14.34 7.05 -2.76
C ALA A 12 -13.68 6.06 -1.79
N LEU A 13 -12.54 6.45 -1.18
CA LEU A 13 -11.86 5.63 -0.18
C LEU A 13 -12.73 5.38 1.04
N ILE A 14 -13.29 6.44 1.63
CA ILE A 14 -14.18 6.34 2.80
C ILE A 14 -15.39 5.47 2.48
N MET A 15 -16.06 5.72 1.35
CA MET A 15 -17.24 4.95 0.95
C MET A 15 -16.93 3.48 0.69
N SER A 16 -15.77 3.18 0.09
CA SER A 16 -15.34 1.79 -0.14
C SER A 16 -15.23 1.00 1.17
N GLY A 17 -14.72 1.63 2.24
CA GLY A 17 -14.64 1.06 3.58
C GLY A 17 -16.01 0.90 4.24
N ARG A 18 -16.87 1.93 4.17
CA ARG A 18 -18.24 1.88 4.72
C ARG A 18 -19.07 0.77 4.06
N TYR A 19 -19.00 0.64 2.75
CA TYR A 19 -19.67 -0.43 2.03
C TYR A 19 -19.10 -1.82 2.35
N ALA A 20 -17.79 -1.94 2.56
CA ALA A 20 -17.18 -3.19 2.98
C ALA A 20 -17.65 -3.61 4.38
N HIS A 21 -17.69 -2.66 5.33
CA HIS A 21 -18.18 -2.90 6.68
C HIS A 21 -19.66 -3.32 6.69
N ALA A 22 -20.50 -2.64 5.90
CA ALA A 22 -21.91 -3.01 5.71
C ALA A 22 -22.14 -4.26 4.83
N ARG A 23 -21.08 -5.02 4.49
CA ARG A 23 -21.09 -6.21 3.62
C ARG A 23 -21.63 -5.97 2.20
N GLN A 24 -21.74 -4.71 1.76
CA GLN A 24 -22.16 -4.29 0.41
C GLN A 24 -20.99 -4.35 -0.58
N MET A 25 -20.45 -5.55 -0.81
CA MET A 25 -19.23 -5.75 -1.59
C MET A 25 -19.32 -5.27 -3.05
N ARG A 26 -20.50 -5.34 -3.68
CA ARG A 26 -20.68 -4.81 -5.05
C ARG A 26 -20.43 -3.30 -5.12
N ARG A 27 -20.92 -2.54 -4.14
CA ARG A 27 -20.71 -1.08 -4.06
C ARG A 27 -19.28 -0.75 -3.65
N SER A 28 -18.71 -1.49 -2.68
CA SER A 28 -17.31 -1.33 -2.30
C SER A 28 -16.36 -1.54 -3.50
N ARG A 29 -16.56 -2.60 -4.28
CA ARG A 29 -15.76 -2.88 -5.49
C ARG A 29 -15.91 -1.79 -6.56
N ARG A 30 -17.09 -1.18 -6.70
CA ARG A 30 -17.31 -0.04 -7.61
C ARG A 30 -16.46 1.16 -7.21
N GLU A 31 -16.44 1.49 -5.92
CA GLU A 31 -15.59 2.59 -5.43
C GLU A 31 -14.10 2.27 -5.54
N GLN A 32 -13.69 1.02 -5.30
CA GLN A 32 -12.30 0.58 -5.54
C GLN A 32 -11.90 0.71 -7.03
N LYS A 33 -12.81 0.41 -7.96
CA LYS A 33 -12.59 0.63 -9.41
C LYS A 33 -12.45 2.13 -9.71
N ASN A 34 -13.30 2.97 -9.11
CA ASN A 34 -13.20 4.43 -9.26
C ASN A 34 -11.87 4.96 -8.74
N LEU A 35 -11.38 4.49 -7.59
CA LEU A 35 -10.07 4.84 -7.05
C LEU A 35 -8.94 4.50 -8.03
N LYS A 36 -8.94 3.28 -8.60
CA LYS A 36 -7.96 2.88 -9.62
C LYS A 36 -8.02 3.78 -10.85
N ASN A 37 -9.23 4.14 -11.30
CA ASN A 37 -9.42 5.04 -12.44
C ASN A 37 -8.88 6.45 -12.16
N TYR A 38 -9.13 7.00 -10.97
CA TYR A 38 -8.60 8.30 -10.58
C TYR A 38 -7.08 8.28 -10.50
N LEU A 39 -6.49 7.26 -9.89
CA LEU A 39 -5.04 7.07 -9.85
C LEU A 39 -4.45 7.02 -11.27
N GLY A 40 -5.02 6.23 -12.17
CA GLY A 40 -4.55 6.12 -13.56
C GLY A 40 -4.73 7.41 -14.37
N ARG A 41 -5.69 8.29 -14.01
CA ARG A 41 -5.83 9.62 -14.62
C ARG A 41 -4.74 10.57 -14.11
N VAL A 42 -4.53 10.61 -12.80
CA VAL A 42 -3.50 11.46 -12.17
C VAL A 42 -2.11 11.05 -12.63
N TYR A 43 -1.82 9.75 -12.67
CA TYR A 43 -0.55 9.21 -13.19
C TYR A 43 -0.25 9.71 -14.60
N ARG A 44 -1.21 9.59 -15.53
CA ARG A 44 -1.05 10.09 -16.90
C ARG A 44 -0.96 11.61 -17.00
N ASP A 45 -1.68 12.34 -16.14
CA ASP A 45 -1.62 13.81 -16.10
C ASP A 45 -0.25 14.30 -15.62
N ILE A 46 0.35 13.61 -14.63
CA ILE A 46 1.71 13.90 -14.15
C ILE A 46 2.73 13.63 -15.26
N LEU A 47 2.67 12.46 -15.91
CA LEU A 47 3.56 12.13 -17.03
C LEU A 47 3.48 13.13 -18.19
N ARG A 48 2.31 13.71 -18.43
CA ARG A 48 2.12 14.74 -19.47
C ARG A 48 2.72 16.08 -19.09
N LYS A 49 2.65 16.47 -17.82
CA LYS A 49 3.15 17.78 -17.34
C LYS A 49 4.64 17.77 -17.05
N CYS A 50 5.19 16.62 -16.66
CA CYS A 50 6.57 16.47 -16.23
C CYS A 50 7.26 15.39 -17.10
N PRO A 51 7.77 15.76 -18.29
CA PRO A 51 8.49 14.81 -19.15
C PRO A 51 9.83 14.35 -18.54
N HIS A 52 10.43 15.17 -17.67
CA HIS A 52 11.65 14.83 -16.91
C HIS A 52 11.35 14.88 -15.41
N PRO A 53 10.88 13.77 -14.81
CA PRO A 53 10.60 13.72 -13.38
C PRO A 53 11.90 13.60 -12.57
N ASP A 54 11.94 14.33 -11.45
CA ASP A 54 12.99 14.19 -10.42
C ASP A 54 13.03 12.76 -9.88
N GLU A 55 14.18 12.33 -9.35
CA GLU A 55 14.37 10.98 -8.80
C GLU A 55 13.30 10.54 -7.77
N PRO A 56 12.93 11.33 -6.75
CA PRO A 56 11.88 10.93 -5.80
C PRO A 56 10.49 10.80 -6.46
N LEU A 57 10.21 11.66 -7.46
CA LEU A 57 8.95 11.59 -8.20
C LEU A 57 8.92 10.35 -9.10
N ARG A 58 10.06 9.98 -9.68
CA ARG A 58 10.21 8.77 -10.51
C ARG A 58 9.95 7.50 -9.69
N GLU A 59 10.48 7.40 -8.48
CA GLU A 59 10.20 6.28 -7.58
C GLU A 59 8.70 6.16 -7.26
N LEU A 60 8.06 7.28 -6.90
CA LEU A 60 6.62 7.33 -6.62
C LEU A 60 5.78 6.91 -7.84
N LEU A 61 6.15 7.35 -9.04
CA LEU A 61 5.49 6.97 -10.29
C LEU A 61 5.66 5.48 -10.59
N HIS A 62 6.85 4.91 -10.33
CA HIS A 62 7.09 3.48 -10.48
C HIS A 62 6.24 2.66 -9.51
N LEU A 63 6.11 3.08 -8.25
CA LEU A 63 5.22 2.42 -7.28
C LEU A 63 3.74 2.54 -7.69
N ALA A 64 3.31 3.71 -8.17
CA ALA A 64 1.95 3.91 -8.67
C ALA A 64 1.64 3.01 -9.87
N GLN A 65 2.59 2.87 -10.80
CA GLN A 65 2.48 1.96 -11.94
C GLN A 65 2.35 0.51 -11.48
N ARG A 66 3.16 0.07 -10.50
CA ARG A 66 3.05 -1.28 -9.91
C ARG A 66 1.66 -1.52 -9.30
N VAL A 67 1.09 -0.55 -8.58
CA VAL A 67 -0.26 -0.66 -8.01
C VAL A 67 -1.33 -0.82 -9.09
N LEU A 68 -1.18 -0.13 -10.23
CA LEU A 68 -2.11 -0.21 -11.35
C LEU A 68 -2.02 -1.55 -12.09
N THR A 69 -0.82 -2.10 -12.26
CA THR A 69 -0.60 -3.37 -12.97
C THR A 69 -0.78 -4.61 -12.09
N GLN A 70 -0.77 -4.46 -10.77
CA GLN A 70 -0.88 -5.57 -9.84
C GLN A 70 -2.19 -6.36 -10.02
N GLN A 71 -2.02 -7.64 -10.34
CA GLN A 71 -3.11 -8.61 -10.47
C GLN A 71 -3.33 -9.37 -9.15
N ARG A 72 -4.49 -10.03 -9.06
CA ARG A 72 -4.98 -10.68 -7.84
C ARG A 72 -4.06 -11.82 -7.34
N TYR A 73 -3.38 -12.48 -8.27
CA TYR A 73 -2.48 -13.63 -8.04
C TYR A 73 -0.99 -13.29 -8.07
N ASN A 74 -0.63 -12.00 -8.15
CA ASN A 74 0.77 -11.61 -8.10
C ASN A 74 1.35 -11.86 -6.69
N GLN A 75 2.54 -12.46 -6.59
CA GLN A 75 3.15 -12.88 -5.33
C GLN A 75 3.69 -11.70 -4.50
N LYS A 76 4.31 -10.71 -5.16
CA LYS A 76 4.92 -9.53 -4.49
C LYS A 76 3.95 -8.36 -4.44
N LYS A 77 2.88 -8.50 -3.65
CA LYS A 77 1.85 -7.47 -3.50
C LYS A 77 2.37 -6.27 -2.71
N LEU A 78 2.13 -5.08 -3.25
CA LEU A 78 2.43 -3.82 -2.58
C LEU A 78 1.25 -3.49 -1.65
N TYR A 79 1.47 -3.56 -0.33
CA TYR A 79 0.44 -3.31 0.68
C TYR A 79 0.43 -1.85 1.17
N SER A 80 1.60 -1.20 1.17
CA SER A 80 1.75 0.20 1.58
C SER A 80 2.81 0.88 0.72
N LEU A 81 2.55 2.11 0.25
CA LEU A 81 3.52 2.92 -0.51
C LEU A 81 4.71 3.37 0.35
N MET A 82 4.54 3.32 1.68
CA MET A 82 5.49 3.79 2.69
C MET A 82 6.12 2.64 3.49
N ALA A 83 6.14 1.44 2.92
CA ALA A 83 6.81 0.27 3.48
C ALA A 83 7.64 -0.40 2.38
N SER A 84 8.62 0.33 1.86
CA SER A 84 9.75 -0.26 1.16
C SER A 84 10.56 -1.09 2.18
N ARG A 85 10.09 -2.34 2.35
CA ARG A 85 10.70 -3.49 3.03
C ARG A 85 10.75 -3.39 4.57
N PRO A 86 9.68 -3.78 5.29
CA PRO A 86 9.88 -4.23 6.67
C PRO A 86 10.75 -5.52 6.63
N PRO A 87 11.87 -5.57 7.37
CA PRO A 87 12.61 -6.81 7.59
C PRO A 87 11.66 -7.92 8.05
N ARG A 88 11.93 -9.20 7.72
CA ARG A 88 11.12 -10.35 8.19
C ARG A 88 10.95 -10.33 9.73
N TRP A 89 11.92 -9.75 10.43
CA TRP A 89 11.93 -9.46 11.86
C TRP A 89 10.78 -8.59 12.38
N TYR A 90 10.26 -7.65 11.58
CA TYR A 90 9.08 -6.86 11.96
C TYR A 90 7.81 -7.71 12.05
N PHE A 91 7.75 -8.83 11.34
CA PHE A 91 6.64 -9.78 11.46
C PHE A 91 6.70 -10.51 12.81
N PHE A 92 7.90 -10.87 13.26
CA PHE A 92 8.11 -11.47 14.58
C PHE A 92 7.81 -10.47 15.72
N GLN A 93 8.22 -9.20 15.58
CA GLN A 93 7.88 -8.16 16.56
C GLN A 93 6.36 -7.94 16.69
N ILE A 94 5.62 -7.93 15.58
CA ILE A 94 4.16 -7.79 15.57
C ILE A 94 3.47 -9.02 16.18
N VAL A 95 3.94 -10.23 15.87
CA VAL A 95 3.42 -11.47 16.47
C VAL A 95 3.72 -11.52 17.98
N LEU A 96 4.88 -11.02 18.41
CA LEU A 96 5.27 -10.98 19.83
C LEU A 96 4.38 -10.02 20.65
N ILE A 97 4.00 -8.87 20.07
CA ILE A 97 3.06 -7.92 20.69
C ILE A 97 1.64 -8.51 20.77
N CYS A 98 1.24 -9.37 19.82
CA CYS A 98 -0.10 -9.96 19.80
C CYS A 98 -0.26 -11.24 20.64
N VAL A 99 0.81 -11.99 20.92
CA VAL A 99 0.72 -13.30 21.63
C VAL A 99 1.10 -13.20 23.11
N GLY A 100 1.59 -12.05 23.59
CA GLY A 100 1.91 -11.85 25.01
C GLY A 100 3.05 -12.74 25.53
N HIS A 101 3.85 -13.31 24.63
CA HIS A 101 4.98 -14.17 24.96
C HIS A 101 6.21 -13.29 25.27
N ARG A 102 6.74 -13.33 26.50
CA ARG A 102 8.02 -12.69 26.83
C ARG A 102 9.15 -13.61 26.36
N PRO A 103 10.02 -13.17 25.44
CA PRO A 103 11.11 -14.00 24.95
C PRO A 103 12.15 -14.21 26.06
N THR A 104 12.72 -15.40 26.10
CA THR A 104 13.81 -15.74 27.03
C THR A 104 15.14 -15.15 26.55
N ILE A 105 16.08 -14.89 27.46
CA ILE A 105 17.38 -14.24 27.14
C ILE A 105 18.16 -15.02 26.06
N SER A 106 18.00 -16.35 26.01
CA SER A 106 18.59 -17.22 24.99
C SER A 106 18.00 -17.01 23.60
N GLU A 107 16.72 -16.69 23.46
CA GLU A 107 16.10 -16.39 22.16
C GLU A 107 16.57 -15.04 21.63
N ILE A 108 16.71 -14.03 22.51
CA ILE A 108 17.23 -12.71 22.14
C ILE A 108 18.67 -12.81 21.60
N ALA A 109 19.51 -13.66 22.22
CA ALA A 109 20.89 -13.89 21.79
C ALA A 109 21.02 -14.67 20.46
N TRP A 110 20.03 -15.49 20.11
CA TRP A 110 19.96 -16.15 18.79
C TRP A 110 19.57 -15.17 17.67
N LEU A 111 18.68 -14.22 17.97
CA LEU A 111 18.25 -13.19 17.00
C LEU A 111 19.41 -12.22 16.67
N SER A 112 20.35 -11.98 17.58
CA SER A 112 21.53 -11.13 17.34
C SER A 112 22.67 -11.80 16.56
N ASN A 113 22.67 -13.13 16.40
CA ASN A 113 23.73 -13.89 15.73
C ASN A 113 23.29 -14.51 14.38
N SER A 114 22.15 -14.08 13.85
CA SER A 114 21.64 -14.59 12.57
C SER A 114 22.43 -14.01 11.37
N PRO A 115 22.90 -14.84 10.42
CA PRO A 115 23.81 -14.44 9.33
C PRO A 115 23.14 -13.65 8.19
N PHE A 116 21.93 -13.13 8.43
CA PHE A 116 21.19 -12.29 7.48
C PHE A 116 20.95 -10.93 8.12
N SER A 117 22.05 -10.22 8.41
CA SER A 117 22.07 -8.78 8.67
C SER A 117 22.42 -8.04 7.39
#